data_AF-A0A7R9ZSF0-F1
#
_entry.id   AF-A0A7R9ZSF0-F1
#
_cell.length_a   1.000
_cell.length_b   1.000
_cell.length_c   1.000
_cell.angle_alpha   90.00
_cell.angle_beta   90.00
_cell.angle_gamma   90.00
#
_symmetry.space_group_name_H-M   'P 1'
#
loop_
_entity.id
_entity.type
_entity.pdbx_description
1 polymer ?
#
loop_
_entity_poly.entity_id
_entity_poly.type
_entity_poly.pdbx_seq_one_letter_code
_entity_poly.pdbx_strand_id
1 'polypeptide(L)'
;QPSPPLRQSLLYTLHSHGIAPNVKADPQRFREVFRSKYGKVRIFKVLKVSQESKQWVLDNRKCDAPGSWYCPGQYPPALQKVLNQKRDFVQLEDFNKGTAGGDSEYQQQYFENLNKPKKSRQSQDNSRKAEAKKKVERTLVDGKEHMKIDVPRFANEQKIEELNAKWENSEMTSAMFQMISNGQVEQFAQTILSYPETAHIRAEDGRGPMWWAHEFNRPVMVQILEAAGVTATRKDKDGITPTDVSNIKK
;
A
#
# COMPACT_ATOMS: atom_id res chain seq x y z
N GLN A 1 -9.58 14.48 19.15
CA GLN A 1 -9.74 13.29 18.28
C GLN A 1 -8.38 12.92 17.70
N PRO A 2 -8.06 11.62 17.50
CA PRO A 2 -6.78 11.20 16.92
C PRO A 2 -6.59 11.72 15.50
N SER A 3 -5.35 12.07 15.14
CA SER A 3 -4.99 12.48 13.78
C SER A 3 -5.24 11.35 12.77
N PRO A 4 -5.48 11.65 11.48
CA PRO A 4 -5.66 10.62 10.45
C PRO A 4 -4.56 9.53 10.42
N PRO A 5 -3.25 9.86 10.45
CA PRO A 5 -2.21 8.83 10.47
C PRO A 5 -2.21 8.05 11.79
N LEU A 6 -2.48 8.69 12.93
CA LEU A 6 -2.58 7.99 14.20
C LEU A 6 -3.72 6.97 14.20
N ARG A 7 -4.88 7.29 13.61
CA ARG A 7 -6.01 6.33 13.50
C ARG A 7 -5.67 5.07 12.70
N GLN A 8 -4.77 5.19 11.73
CA GLN A 8 -4.32 4.06 10.91
C GLN A 8 -3.21 3.24 11.59
N SER A 9 -2.65 3.74 12.70
CA SER A 9 -1.54 3.08 13.38
C SER A 9 -1.99 1.82 14.15
N LEU A 10 -1.07 0.86 14.25
CA LEU A 10 -1.22 -0.31 15.12
C LEU A 10 -1.42 0.11 16.58
N LEU A 11 -0.72 1.15 17.03
CA LEU A 11 -0.82 1.68 18.39
C LEU A 11 -2.26 2.08 18.72
N TYR A 12 -2.91 2.87 17.86
CA TYR A 12 -4.29 3.27 18.06
C TYR A 12 -5.25 2.07 18.04
N THR A 13 -4.99 1.12 17.13
CA THR A 13 -5.81 -0.10 16.99
C THR A 13 -5.79 -0.95 18.27
N LEU A 14 -4.60 -1.22 18.81
CA LEU A 14 -4.45 -2.00 20.05
C LEU A 14 -4.96 -1.22 21.27
N HIS A 15 -4.63 0.07 21.37
CA HIS A 15 -5.08 0.91 22.49
C HIS A 15 -6.61 1.04 22.53
N SER A 16 -7.25 1.22 21.38
CA SER A 16 -8.69 1.51 21.30
C SER A 16 -9.55 0.26 21.07
N HIS A 17 -8.93 -0.92 21.00
CA HIS A 17 -9.60 -2.20 20.84
C HIS A 17 -10.73 -2.38 21.87
N GLY A 18 -11.98 -2.50 21.42
CA GLY A 18 -13.12 -2.69 22.32
C GLY A 18 -13.43 -1.51 23.25
N ILE A 19 -12.85 -0.33 22.99
CA ILE A 19 -13.16 0.93 23.67
C ILE A 19 -13.81 1.90 22.69
N ALA A 20 -13.14 2.13 21.55
CA ALA A 20 -13.69 2.96 20.49
C ALA A 20 -14.69 2.15 19.63
N PRO A 21 -15.79 2.77 19.17
CA PRO A 21 -16.73 2.10 18.28
C PRO A 21 -15.99 1.65 17.01
N ASN A 22 -16.25 0.40 16.59
CA ASN A 22 -15.72 -0.21 15.38
C ASN A 22 -14.19 -0.42 15.31
N VAL A 23 -13.44 -0.23 16.40
CA VAL A 23 -11.99 -0.54 16.42
C VAL A 23 -11.75 -1.91 17.03
N LYS A 24 -11.33 -2.86 16.21
CA LYS A 24 -10.98 -4.23 16.63
C LYS A 24 -9.56 -4.59 16.15
N ALA A 25 -8.73 -5.07 17.07
CA ALA A 25 -7.47 -5.68 16.75
C ALA A 25 -7.71 -7.02 16.04
N ASP A 26 -6.83 -7.41 15.12
CA ASP A 26 -6.91 -8.66 14.38
C ASP A 26 -6.85 -9.85 15.37
N PRO A 27 -7.94 -10.64 15.53
CA PRO A 27 -8.00 -11.72 16.50
C PRO A 27 -7.08 -12.89 16.15
N GLN A 28 -6.62 -12.99 14.90
CA GLN A 28 -5.67 -14.03 14.49
C GLN A 28 -4.23 -13.71 14.88
N ARG A 29 -3.93 -12.43 15.13
CA ARG A 29 -2.58 -11.93 15.43
C ARG A 29 -2.42 -11.46 16.87
N PHE A 30 -3.46 -10.89 17.46
CA PHE A 30 -3.40 -10.30 18.79
C PHE A 30 -4.53 -10.80 19.68
N ARG A 31 -4.20 -11.17 20.90
CA ARG A 31 -5.18 -11.52 21.94
C ARG A 31 -4.89 -10.71 23.19
N GLU A 32 -5.85 -9.91 23.64
CA GLU A 32 -5.72 -9.22 24.93
C GLU A 32 -5.70 -10.26 26.06
N VAL A 33 -4.64 -10.24 26.88
CA VAL A 33 -4.47 -11.16 28.01
C VAL A 33 -4.62 -10.47 29.35
N PHE A 34 -4.44 -9.15 29.39
CA PHE A 34 -4.58 -8.38 30.61
C PHE A 34 -5.04 -6.98 30.29
N ARG A 35 -5.99 -6.49 31.11
CA ARG A 35 -6.46 -5.12 31.13
C ARG A 35 -6.45 -4.63 32.57
N SER A 36 -5.71 -3.56 32.84
CA SER A 36 -5.75 -2.90 34.14
C SER A 36 -7.14 -2.33 34.45
N LYS A 37 -7.48 -2.17 35.74
CA LYS A 37 -8.77 -1.66 36.23
C LYS A 37 -9.24 -0.38 35.52
N TYR A 38 -8.30 0.53 35.25
CA TYR A 38 -8.58 1.81 34.59
C TYR A 38 -8.21 1.85 33.09
N GLY A 39 -7.84 0.70 32.50
CA GLY A 39 -7.46 0.61 31.08
C GLY A 39 -6.16 1.32 30.69
N LYS A 40 -5.36 1.80 31.65
CA LYS A 40 -4.07 2.49 31.41
C LYS A 40 -2.98 1.55 30.89
N VAL A 41 -3.01 0.30 31.34
CA VAL A 41 -2.14 -0.78 30.87
C VAL A 41 -2.99 -1.86 30.23
N ARG A 42 -2.58 -2.29 29.04
CA ARG A 42 -3.15 -3.41 28.29
C ARG A 42 -2.01 -4.26 27.76
N ILE A 43 -2.14 -5.57 27.90
CA ILE A 43 -1.13 -6.52 27.43
C ILE A 43 -1.78 -7.42 26.39
N PHE A 44 -1.15 -7.48 25.23
CA PHE A 44 -1.57 -8.32 24.11
C PHE A 44 -0.56 -9.44 23.91
N LYS A 45 -1.05 -10.67 23.80
CA LYS A 45 -0.28 -11.82 23.33
C LYS A 45 -0.27 -11.81 21.81
N VAL A 46 0.92 -11.79 21.23
CA VAL A 46 1.13 -11.98 19.80
C VAL A 46 0.97 -13.46 19.46
N LEU A 47 0.03 -13.77 18.58
CA LEU A 47 -0.25 -15.11 18.07
C LEU A 47 0.56 -15.37 16.79
N LYS A 48 0.45 -16.59 16.23
CA LYS A 48 1.06 -17.01 14.95
C LYS A 48 2.55 -16.63 14.78
N VAL A 49 3.30 -16.55 15.88
CA VAL A 49 4.76 -16.37 15.85
C VAL A 49 5.38 -17.69 15.43
N SER A 50 6.24 -17.66 14.41
CA SER A 50 6.91 -18.85 13.88
C SER A 50 7.76 -19.54 14.95
N GLN A 51 7.79 -20.87 14.88
CA GLN A 51 8.61 -21.69 15.77
C GLN A 51 10.10 -21.36 15.59
N GLU A 52 10.53 -21.14 14.35
CA GLU A 52 11.90 -20.71 14.03
C GLU A 52 12.30 -19.44 14.77
N SER A 53 11.44 -18.41 14.79
CA SER A 53 11.75 -17.18 15.52
C SER A 53 11.80 -17.37 17.04
N LYS A 54 10.97 -18.25 17.60
CA LYS A 54 11.04 -18.58 19.03
C LYS A 54 12.33 -19.30 19.38
N GLN A 55 12.71 -20.28 18.56
CA GLN A 55 13.94 -21.05 18.74
C GLN A 55 15.16 -20.14 18.63
N TRP A 56 15.18 -19.28 17.61
CA TRP A 56 16.24 -18.31 17.41
C TRP A 56 16.47 -17.41 18.64
N VAL A 57 15.40 -16.94 19.30
CA VAL A 57 15.52 -16.13 20.52
C VAL A 57 16.13 -16.91 21.68
N LEU A 58 15.81 -18.20 21.82
CA LEU A 58 16.39 -19.06 22.84
C LEU A 58 17.89 -19.28 22.60
N ASP A 59 18.26 -19.57 21.35
CA ASP A 59 19.63 -19.89 20.95
C ASP A 59 20.55 -18.65 20.93
N ASN A 60 19.98 -17.47 20.70
CA ASN A 60 20.72 -16.19 20.58
C ASN A 60 20.50 -15.29 21.80
N ARG A 61 20.09 -15.86 22.93
CA ARG A 61 19.92 -15.13 24.19
C ARG A 61 21.28 -14.79 24.79
N LYS A 62 21.78 -13.59 24.49
CA LYS A 62 22.98 -13.01 25.10
C LYS A 62 22.58 -12.15 26.30
N CYS A 63 23.12 -12.50 27.47
CA CYS A 63 22.93 -11.75 28.71
C CYS A 63 24.27 -11.16 29.15
N ASP A 64 24.24 -9.99 29.79
CA ASP A 64 25.44 -9.23 30.11
C ASP A 64 26.39 -9.97 31.08
N ALA A 65 25.82 -10.79 31.97
CA ALA A 65 26.55 -11.66 32.88
C ALA A 65 25.81 -12.98 33.11
N PRO A 66 26.50 -14.09 33.43
CA PRO A 66 25.86 -15.35 33.79
C PRO A 66 24.98 -15.17 35.02
N GLY A 67 23.68 -15.44 34.89
CA GLY A 67 22.68 -15.23 35.95
C GLY A 67 22.05 -13.83 35.98
N SER A 68 22.44 -12.91 35.09
CA SER A 68 21.80 -11.60 34.96
C SER A 68 20.36 -11.72 34.47
N TRP A 69 19.47 -10.89 35.02
CA TRP A 69 18.09 -10.78 34.56
C TRP A 69 17.98 -9.99 33.25
N TYR A 70 19.00 -9.20 32.91
CA TYR A 70 19.03 -8.37 31.72
C TYR A 70 19.74 -9.09 30.57
N CYS A 71 18.96 -9.37 29.54
CA CYS A 71 19.44 -9.99 28.30
C CYS A 71 18.96 -9.13 27.13
N PRO A 72 19.79 -8.22 26.62
CA PRO A 72 19.39 -7.34 25.52
C PRO A 72 19.00 -8.14 24.27
N GLY A 73 19.45 -9.40 24.18
CA GLY A 73 19.17 -10.28 23.06
C GLY A 73 19.82 -9.78 21.78
N GLN A 74 19.73 -10.56 20.73
CA GLN A 74 19.98 -10.06 19.38
C GLN A 74 18.64 -9.92 18.67
N TYR A 75 18.56 -9.11 17.62
CA TYR A 75 17.40 -9.16 16.73
C TYR A 75 17.60 -10.24 15.66
N PRO A 76 16.53 -10.96 15.25
CA PRO A 76 16.64 -11.98 14.22
C PRO A 76 17.08 -11.37 12.87
N PRO A 77 17.80 -12.12 12.02
CA PRO A 77 18.31 -11.62 10.74
C PRO A 77 17.24 -10.99 9.84
N ALA A 78 16.00 -11.50 9.90
CA ALA A 78 14.86 -10.98 9.16
C ALA A 78 14.56 -9.49 9.46
N LEU A 79 14.87 -9.01 10.67
CA LEU A 79 14.67 -7.62 11.05
C LEU A 79 15.84 -6.71 10.67
N GLN A 80 16.99 -7.27 10.28
CA GLN A 80 18.19 -6.47 9.98
C GLN A 80 17.95 -5.47 8.84
N LYS A 81 17.15 -5.84 7.83
CA LYS A 81 16.77 -4.94 6.74
C LYS A 81 16.06 -3.68 7.23
N VAL A 82 15.12 -3.85 8.17
CA VAL A 82 14.35 -2.74 8.74
C VAL A 82 15.21 -1.94 9.72
N LEU A 83 16.01 -2.63 10.54
CA LEU A 83 16.92 -1.99 11.49
C LEU A 83 18.00 -1.17 10.80
N ASN A 84 18.49 -1.59 9.63
CA ASN A 84 19.46 -0.81 8.85
C ASN A 84 18.83 0.44 8.21
N GLN A 85 17.51 0.44 8.00
CA GLN A 85 16.76 1.60 7.52
C GLN A 85 16.35 2.54 8.66
N LYS A 86 16.48 2.11 9.92
CA LYS A 86 16.06 2.90 11.08
C LYS A 86 16.94 4.16 11.18
N ARG A 87 16.29 5.28 11.47
CA ARG A 87 16.96 6.47 12.00
C ARG A 87 16.57 6.60 13.46
N ASP A 88 17.55 6.57 14.34
CA ASP A 88 17.30 6.73 15.76
C ASP A 88 16.90 8.18 16.02
N PHE A 89 15.76 8.37 16.68
CA PHE A 89 15.28 9.70 17.02
C PHE A 89 16.23 10.32 18.04
N VAL A 90 16.89 11.40 17.65
CA VAL A 90 17.75 12.20 18.52
C VAL A 90 16.89 13.32 19.11
N GLN A 91 16.87 13.42 20.44
CA GLN A 91 16.26 14.57 21.10
C GLN A 91 17.13 15.80 20.87
N LEU A 92 16.49 16.94 20.60
CA LEU A 92 17.16 18.20 20.23
C LEU A 92 18.19 18.68 21.28
N GLU A 93 18.05 18.23 22.52
CA GLU A 93 18.88 18.58 23.68
C GLU A 93 19.92 17.50 24.03
N ASP A 94 20.15 16.52 23.17
CA ASP A 94 21.23 15.53 23.37
C ASP A 94 22.59 16.16 23.04
N PHE A 95 23.14 16.92 24.00
CA PHE A 95 24.41 17.66 23.90
C PHE A 95 25.64 16.75 23.68
N ASN A 96 25.50 15.43 23.80
CA ASN A 96 26.61 14.47 23.62
C ASN A 96 26.82 14.03 22.17
N LYS A 97 25.88 14.32 21.26
CA LYS A 97 26.09 14.15 19.82
C LYS A 97 26.59 15.47 19.24
N GLY A 98 27.89 15.52 18.93
CA GLY A 98 28.46 16.64 18.16
C GLY A 98 27.68 16.90 16.87
N THR A 99 27.82 18.11 16.32
CA THR A 99 27.13 18.70 15.16
C THR A 99 27.25 17.93 13.81
N ALA A 100 27.52 16.64 13.85
CA ALA A 100 27.71 15.74 12.70
C ALA A 100 26.43 15.03 12.24
N GLY A 101 25.31 15.16 12.96
CA GLY A 101 24.03 14.56 12.55
C GLY A 101 23.29 15.44 11.55
N GLY A 102 23.29 15.10 10.26
CA GLY A 102 22.49 15.72 9.19
C GLY A 102 20.96 15.55 9.36
N ASP A 103 20.48 15.53 10.60
CA ASP A 103 19.09 15.30 10.98
C ASP A 103 18.28 16.60 11.05
N SER A 104 18.93 17.78 10.95
CA SER A 104 18.25 19.08 10.88
C SER A 104 17.30 19.16 9.69
N GLU A 105 17.74 18.73 8.50
CA GLU A 105 16.93 18.76 7.29
C GLU A 105 15.77 17.77 7.35
N TYR A 106 15.99 16.56 7.88
CA TYR A 106 14.92 15.55 8.02
C TYR A 106 13.85 16.01 9.01
N GLN A 107 14.26 16.55 10.17
CA GLN A 107 13.31 17.11 11.15
C GLN A 107 12.58 18.32 10.59
N GLN A 108 13.28 19.24 9.92
CA GLN A 108 12.67 20.38 9.24
C GLN A 108 11.64 19.90 8.22
N GLN A 109 11.99 18.96 7.35
CA GLN A 109 11.05 18.38 6.39
C GLN A 109 9.86 17.70 7.07
N TYR A 110 10.09 16.98 8.18
CA TYR A 110 9.02 16.36 8.95
C TYR A 110 8.04 17.40 9.51
N PHE A 111 8.54 18.47 10.14
CA PHE A 111 7.71 19.55 10.69
C PHE A 111 7.05 20.40 9.58
N GLU A 112 7.74 20.64 8.47
CA GLU A 112 7.16 21.31 7.30
C GLU A 112 6.03 20.48 6.67
N ASN A 113 6.20 19.16 6.56
CA ASN A 113 5.20 18.25 6.03
C ASN A 113 3.97 18.14 6.94
N LEU A 114 4.16 18.25 8.26
CA LEU A 114 3.06 18.38 9.24
C LEU A 114 2.32 19.71 9.08
N ASN A 115 3.05 20.80 8.86
CA ASN A 115 2.48 22.15 8.73
C ASN A 115 1.84 22.40 7.35
N LYS A 116 2.22 21.66 6.30
CA LYS A 116 1.74 21.83 4.91
C LYS A 116 1.20 20.52 4.33
N PRO A 117 0.06 19.99 4.82
CA PRO A 117 -0.46 18.67 4.42
C PRO A 117 -0.80 18.55 2.93
N LYS A 118 -1.11 19.66 2.24
CA LYS A 118 -1.35 19.66 0.79
C LYS A 118 -0.05 19.50 -0.02
N LYS A 119 1.05 20.12 0.41
CA LYS A 119 2.35 20.01 -0.26
C LYS A 119 3.02 18.66 -0.02
N SER A 120 2.86 18.09 1.17
CA SER A 120 3.37 16.75 1.48
C SER A 120 2.68 15.66 0.66
N ARG A 121 1.35 15.76 0.44
CA ARG A 121 0.62 14.89 -0.50
C ARG A 121 1.18 14.99 -1.93
N GLN A 122 1.37 16.20 -2.45
CA GLN A 122 1.96 16.40 -3.78
C GLN A 122 3.38 15.83 -3.89
N SER A 123 4.21 15.98 -2.86
CA SER A 123 5.56 15.40 -2.82
C SER A 123 5.52 13.86 -2.85
N GLN A 124 4.62 13.24 -2.09
CA GLN A 124 4.39 11.79 -2.10
C GLN A 124 3.85 11.28 -3.44
N ASP A 125 2.94 12.04 -4.09
CA ASP A 125 2.44 11.68 -5.41
C ASP A 125 3.56 11.76 -6.47
N ASN A 126 4.44 12.75 -6.36
CA ASN A 126 5.59 12.89 -7.25
C ASN A 126 6.61 11.75 -7.09
N SER A 127 6.89 11.31 -5.85
CA SER A 127 7.79 10.18 -5.62
C SER A 127 7.21 8.85 -6.14
N ARG A 128 5.91 8.60 -5.91
CA ARG A 128 5.21 7.43 -6.46
C ARG A 128 5.23 7.41 -7.99
N LYS A 129 4.97 8.54 -8.64
CA LYS A 129 5.06 8.67 -10.10
C LYS A 129 6.48 8.40 -10.61
N ALA A 130 7.51 8.86 -9.90
CA ALA A 130 8.91 8.61 -10.27
C ALA A 130 9.29 7.12 -10.12
N GLU A 131 8.80 6.44 -9.09
CA GLU A 131 8.99 4.99 -8.92
C GLU A 131 8.22 4.18 -9.98
N ALA A 132 7.00 4.58 -10.32
CA ALA A 132 6.20 3.95 -11.37
C ALA A 132 6.88 4.05 -12.74
N LYS A 133 7.48 5.21 -13.07
CA LYS A 133 8.25 5.38 -14.32
C LYS A 133 9.42 4.41 -14.44
N LYS A 134 10.10 4.07 -13.33
CA LYS A 134 11.21 3.10 -13.34
C LYS A 134 10.77 1.66 -13.60
N LYS A 135 9.52 1.32 -13.30
CA LYS A 135 8.96 -0.04 -13.51
C LYS A 135 8.43 -0.29 -14.92
N VAL A 136 8.36 0.75 -15.74
CA VAL A 136 8.02 0.63 -17.17
C VAL A 136 9.34 0.55 -17.93
N GLU A 137 9.82 -0.66 -18.20
CA GLU A 137 11.07 -0.88 -18.92
C GLU A 137 10.80 -1.07 -20.42
N ARG A 138 11.43 -0.25 -21.26
CA ARG A 138 11.36 -0.34 -22.72
C ARG A 138 12.53 -1.16 -23.23
N THR A 139 12.23 -2.25 -23.92
CA THR A 139 13.21 -3.06 -24.64
C THR A 139 12.83 -3.16 -26.12
N LEU A 140 13.79 -2.90 -27.00
CA LEU A 140 13.65 -3.16 -28.43
C LEU A 140 14.05 -4.61 -28.70
N VAL A 141 13.10 -5.43 -29.15
CA VAL A 141 13.35 -6.80 -29.59
C VAL A 141 12.85 -6.91 -31.04
N ASP A 142 13.72 -7.34 -31.95
CA ASP A 142 13.41 -7.49 -33.39
C ASP A 142 12.79 -6.24 -34.06
N GLY A 143 13.28 -5.05 -33.67
CA GLY A 143 12.81 -3.77 -34.21
C GLY A 143 11.38 -3.38 -33.78
N LYS A 144 10.75 -4.14 -32.89
CA LYS A 144 9.46 -3.82 -32.27
C LYS A 144 9.66 -3.42 -30.81
N GLU A 145 8.99 -2.35 -30.38
CA GLU A 145 8.97 -1.98 -28.96
C GLU A 145 8.20 -3.03 -28.16
N HIS A 146 8.90 -3.74 -27.29
CA HIS A 146 8.32 -4.63 -26.29
C HIS A 146 8.39 -3.94 -24.93
N MET A 147 7.23 -3.54 -24.43
CA MET A 147 7.09 -2.90 -23.12
C MET A 147 6.86 -3.99 -22.06
N LYS A 148 7.84 -4.19 -21.17
CA LYS A 148 7.66 -5.06 -20.00
C LYS A 148 7.03 -4.24 -18.89
N ILE A 149 5.82 -4.62 -18.49
CA ILE A 149 5.05 -3.92 -17.46
C ILE A 149 4.75 -4.93 -16.36
N ASP A 150 5.48 -4.83 -15.26
CA ASP A 150 5.21 -5.64 -14.06
C ASP A 150 4.21 -4.88 -13.16
N VAL A 151 2.92 -5.09 -13.43
CA VAL A 151 1.84 -4.51 -12.63
C VAL A 151 1.46 -5.49 -11.52
N PRO A 152 1.65 -5.13 -10.24
CA PRO A 152 1.25 -5.99 -9.16
C PRO A 152 -0.28 -6.06 -9.09
N ARG A 153 -0.80 -7.27 -8.88
CA ARG A 153 -2.22 -7.50 -8.61
C ARG A 153 -2.66 -6.68 -7.40
N PHE A 154 -3.80 -5.99 -7.52
CA PHE A 154 -4.39 -5.30 -6.38
C PHE A 154 -5.03 -6.33 -5.42
N ALA A 155 -4.47 -6.47 -4.22
CA ALA A 155 -4.78 -7.59 -3.33
C ALA A 155 -5.99 -7.35 -2.39
N ASN A 156 -6.63 -6.18 -2.42
CA ASN A 156 -7.71 -5.84 -1.49
C ASN A 156 -9.10 -6.12 -2.10
N GLU A 157 -9.57 -7.36 -1.95
CA GLU A 157 -10.86 -7.84 -2.50
C GLU A 157 -12.07 -7.02 -2.01
N GLN A 158 -12.12 -6.64 -0.73
CA GLN A 158 -13.21 -5.81 -0.19
C GLN A 158 -13.27 -4.45 -0.89
N LYS A 159 -12.09 -3.84 -1.12
CA LYS A 159 -12.03 -2.55 -1.80
C LYS A 159 -12.38 -2.68 -3.29
N ILE A 160 -12.02 -3.79 -3.93
CA ILE A 160 -12.43 -4.08 -5.31
C ILE A 160 -13.95 -4.12 -5.41
N GLU A 161 -14.63 -4.82 -4.50
CA GLU A 161 -16.10 -4.87 -4.52
C GLU A 161 -16.74 -3.51 -4.24
N GLU A 162 -16.21 -2.75 -3.28
CA GLU A 162 -16.68 -1.39 -3.01
C GLU A 162 -16.59 -0.47 -4.24
N LEU A 163 -15.46 -0.52 -4.95
CA LEU A 163 -15.25 0.27 -6.18
C LEU A 163 -16.15 -0.20 -7.32
N ASN A 164 -16.34 -1.51 -7.47
CA ASN A 164 -17.20 -2.07 -8.51
C ASN A 164 -18.70 -1.90 -8.24
N ALA A 165 -19.08 -1.65 -6.99
CA ALA A 165 -20.45 -1.31 -6.59
C ALA A 165 -20.78 0.18 -6.81
N LYS A 166 -19.76 1.05 -6.85
CA LYS A 166 -19.94 2.50 -7.03
C LYS A 166 -19.82 2.87 -8.51
N TRP A 167 -20.94 3.08 -9.18
CA TRP A 167 -20.99 3.52 -10.58
C TRP A 167 -21.20 5.01 -10.63
N GLU A 168 -20.15 5.77 -10.90
CA GLU A 168 -20.21 7.22 -10.99
C GLU A 168 -19.18 7.75 -11.98
N ASN A 169 -19.53 8.83 -12.67
CA ASN A 169 -18.58 9.58 -13.48
C ASN A 169 -17.70 10.44 -12.55
N SER A 170 -16.39 10.27 -12.67
CA SER A 170 -15.38 11.04 -11.94
C SER A 170 -14.30 11.54 -12.90
N GLU A 171 -13.47 12.47 -12.44
CA GLU A 171 -12.29 12.91 -13.22
C GLU A 171 -11.38 11.72 -13.59
N MET A 172 -11.28 10.72 -12.70
CA MET A 172 -10.45 9.54 -12.91
C MET A 172 -11.05 8.57 -13.95
N THR A 173 -12.36 8.33 -13.93
CA THR A 173 -13.00 7.48 -14.96
C THR A 173 -12.85 8.12 -16.34
N SER A 174 -13.02 9.44 -16.44
CA SER A 174 -12.80 10.19 -17.68
C SER A 174 -11.34 10.13 -18.14
N ALA A 175 -10.37 10.29 -17.23
CA ALA A 175 -8.96 10.19 -17.55
C ALA A 175 -8.58 8.79 -18.06
N MET A 176 -9.04 7.73 -17.39
CA MET A 176 -8.80 6.34 -17.79
C MET A 176 -9.43 6.03 -19.16
N PHE A 177 -10.64 6.50 -19.41
CA PHE A 177 -11.28 6.38 -20.72
C PHE A 177 -10.45 7.04 -21.83
N GLN A 178 -10.00 8.28 -21.61
CA GLN A 178 -9.18 9.02 -22.60
C GLN A 178 -7.83 8.34 -22.86
N MET A 179 -7.18 7.80 -21.83
CA MET A 179 -5.93 7.06 -22.01
C MET A 179 -6.12 5.81 -22.85
N ILE A 180 -7.22 5.08 -22.65
CA ILE A 180 -7.52 3.85 -23.40
C ILE A 180 -7.96 4.16 -24.84
N SER A 181 -8.87 5.11 -25.04
CA SER A 181 -9.36 5.48 -26.37
C SER A 181 -8.22 5.96 -27.26
N ASN A 182 -7.35 6.83 -26.73
CA ASN A 182 -6.18 7.36 -27.43
C ASN A 182 -5.00 6.37 -27.50
N GLY A 183 -5.07 5.22 -26.82
CA GLY A 183 -4.02 4.20 -26.83
C GLY A 183 -2.74 4.59 -26.09
N GLN A 184 -2.83 5.43 -25.07
CA GLN A 184 -1.71 5.92 -24.26
C GLN A 184 -1.23 4.86 -23.24
N VAL A 185 -0.68 3.74 -23.73
CA VAL A 185 -0.31 2.56 -22.91
C VAL A 185 0.63 2.90 -21.76
N GLU A 186 1.63 3.76 -22.01
CA GLU A 186 2.59 4.15 -20.97
C GLU A 186 1.92 4.96 -19.84
N GLN A 187 1.10 5.96 -20.18
CA GLN A 187 0.42 6.79 -19.17
C GLN A 187 -0.60 5.97 -18.38
N PHE A 188 -1.30 5.07 -19.07
CA PHE A 188 -2.23 4.14 -18.45
C PHE A 188 -1.53 3.21 -17.45
N ALA A 189 -0.43 2.57 -17.87
CA ALA A 189 0.36 1.70 -17.01
C ALA A 189 0.92 2.45 -15.79
N GLN A 190 1.46 3.65 -15.98
CA GLN A 190 1.97 4.49 -14.89
C GLN A 190 0.87 4.89 -13.90
N THR A 191 -0.36 5.13 -14.39
CA THR A 191 -1.51 5.46 -13.55
C THR A 191 -1.89 4.28 -12.66
N ILE A 192 -1.98 3.06 -13.22
CA ILE A 192 -2.28 1.85 -12.46
C ILE A 192 -1.15 1.51 -11.48
N LEU A 193 0.11 1.67 -11.87
CA LEU A 193 1.24 1.45 -10.97
C LEU A 193 1.27 2.42 -9.78
N SER A 194 0.81 3.66 -9.99
CA SER A 194 0.76 4.69 -8.95
C SER A 194 -0.48 4.54 -8.05
N TYR A 195 -1.60 4.15 -8.65
CA TYR A 195 -2.91 4.01 -8.02
C TYR A 195 -3.61 2.72 -8.52
N PRO A 196 -3.27 1.55 -7.95
CA PRO A 196 -3.78 0.25 -8.41
C PRO A 196 -5.30 0.13 -8.39
N GLU A 197 -5.97 0.85 -7.49
CA GLU A 197 -7.43 0.90 -7.39
C GLU A 197 -8.12 1.44 -8.66
N THR A 198 -7.41 2.26 -9.45
CA THR A 198 -7.96 2.88 -10.66
C THR A 198 -8.29 1.87 -11.75
N ALA A 199 -7.67 0.69 -11.73
CA ALA A 199 -7.99 -0.39 -12.65
C ALA A 199 -9.41 -0.97 -12.43
N HIS A 200 -9.99 -0.80 -11.24
CA HIS A 200 -11.26 -1.38 -10.82
C HIS A 200 -12.43 -0.39 -10.75
N ILE A 201 -12.23 0.86 -11.19
CA ILE A 201 -13.28 1.88 -11.18
C ILE A 201 -14.31 1.64 -12.27
N ARG A 202 -15.53 2.12 -12.05
CA ARG A 202 -16.63 2.04 -13.02
C ARG A 202 -17.30 3.40 -13.17
N ALA A 203 -17.58 3.75 -14.42
CA ALA A 203 -18.38 4.91 -14.79
C ALA A 203 -19.88 4.65 -14.52
N GLU A 204 -20.71 5.68 -14.75
CA GLU A 204 -22.15 5.67 -14.46
C GLU A 204 -22.93 4.60 -15.26
N ASP A 205 -22.47 4.26 -16.46
CA ASP A 205 -23.01 3.19 -17.30
C ASP A 205 -22.65 1.78 -16.80
N GLY A 206 -21.87 1.69 -15.72
CA GLY A 206 -21.32 0.44 -15.22
C GLY A 206 -20.13 -0.06 -16.04
N ARG A 207 -19.61 0.68 -17.02
CA ARG A 207 -18.41 0.26 -17.75
C ARG A 207 -17.16 0.75 -17.03
N GLY A 208 -16.07 0.04 -17.21
CA GLY A 208 -14.77 0.39 -16.61
C GLY A 208 -13.64 0.18 -17.60
N PRO A 209 -12.38 0.32 -17.14
CA PRO A 209 -11.19 0.20 -17.99
C PRO A 209 -11.17 -1.05 -18.88
N MET A 210 -11.63 -2.20 -18.37
CA MET A 210 -11.67 -3.45 -19.13
C MET A 210 -12.64 -3.42 -20.31
N TRP A 211 -13.84 -2.83 -20.15
CA TRP A 211 -14.81 -2.67 -21.24
C TRP A 211 -14.24 -1.77 -22.33
N TRP A 212 -13.69 -0.62 -21.95
CA TRP A 212 -13.13 0.33 -22.91
C TRP A 212 -11.94 -0.27 -23.67
N ALA A 213 -11.10 -1.08 -23.00
CA ALA A 213 -9.98 -1.75 -23.65
C ALA A 213 -10.44 -2.73 -24.74
N HIS A 214 -11.52 -3.48 -24.50
CA HIS A 214 -12.15 -4.33 -25.51
C HIS A 214 -12.86 -3.51 -26.60
N GLU A 215 -13.53 -2.43 -26.22
CA GLU A 215 -14.27 -1.56 -27.14
C GLU A 215 -13.36 -0.90 -28.20
N PHE A 216 -12.17 -0.45 -27.78
CA PHE A 216 -11.18 0.18 -28.65
C PHE A 216 -10.14 -0.81 -29.21
N ASN A 217 -10.33 -2.12 -29.00
CA ASN A 217 -9.43 -3.19 -29.45
C ASN A 217 -7.96 -2.95 -29.03
N ARG A 218 -7.72 -2.76 -27.72
CA ARG A 218 -6.40 -2.47 -27.14
C ARG A 218 -5.85 -3.69 -26.36
N PRO A 219 -5.29 -4.71 -27.04
CA PRO A 219 -4.89 -5.97 -26.40
C PRO A 219 -3.81 -5.80 -25.32
N VAL A 220 -2.90 -4.83 -25.48
CA VAL A 220 -1.87 -4.55 -24.46
C VAL A 220 -2.50 -3.99 -23.18
N MET A 221 -3.54 -3.15 -23.29
CA MET A 221 -4.26 -2.62 -22.12
C MET A 221 -5.07 -3.70 -21.41
N VAL A 222 -5.64 -4.64 -22.15
CA VAL A 222 -6.31 -5.83 -21.60
C VAL A 222 -5.33 -6.64 -20.76
N GLN A 223 -4.13 -6.94 -21.28
CA GLN A 223 -3.10 -7.67 -20.54
C GLN A 223 -2.68 -6.96 -19.24
N ILE A 224 -2.53 -5.64 -19.28
CA ILE A 224 -2.21 -4.83 -18.08
C ILE A 224 -3.31 -4.98 -17.02
N LEU A 225 -4.57 -4.91 -17.43
CA LEU A 225 -5.72 -5.01 -16.53
C LEU A 225 -5.89 -6.43 -15.96
N GLU A 226 -5.65 -7.46 -16.76
CA GLU A 226 -5.62 -8.85 -16.32
C GLU A 226 -4.52 -9.08 -15.27
N ALA A 227 -3.32 -8.56 -15.51
CA ALA A 227 -2.22 -8.61 -14.55
C ALA A 227 -2.55 -7.86 -13.25
N ALA A 228 -3.25 -6.73 -13.33
CA ALA A 228 -3.75 -5.99 -12.18
C ALA A 228 -4.85 -6.75 -11.41
N GLY A 229 -5.44 -7.80 -12.01
CA GLY A 229 -6.47 -8.65 -11.40
C GLY A 229 -7.91 -8.23 -11.72
N VAL A 230 -8.14 -7.47 -12.80
CA VAL A 230 -9.48 -7.06 -13.22
C VAL A 230 -10.20 -8.23 -13.90
N THR A 231 -11.43 -8.50 -13.47
CA THR A 231 -12.25 -9.62 -13.97
C THR A 231 -13.01 -9.24 -15.25
N ALA A 232 -12.90 -10.05 -16.31
CA ALA A 232 -13.64 -9.89 -17.56
C ALA A 232 -15.08 -10.43 -17.53
N THR A 233 -15.56 -10.96 -16.40
CA THR A 233 -16.85 -11.64 -16.28
C THR A 233 -17.99 -10.76 -15.75
N ARG A 234 -17.66 -9.55 -15.27
CA ARG A 234 -18.66 -8.61 -14.73
C ARG A 234 -19.51 -8.04 -15.86
N LYS A 235 -20.74 -7.64 -15.53
CA LYS A 235 -21.73 -7.07 -16.46
C LYS A 235 -21.98 -5.60 -16.17
N ASP A 236 -22.15 -4.81 -17.22
CA ASP A 236 -22.57 -3.40 -17.13
C ASP A 236 -24.09 -3.27 -16.88
N LYS A 237 -24.62 -2.05 -16.96
CA LYS A 237 -26.06 -1.77 -16.77
C LYS A 237 -26.95 -2.54 -17.74
N ASP A 238 -26.46 -2.81 -18.95
CA ASP A 238 -27.18 -3.49 -20.02
C ASP A 238 -26.97 -5.01 -20.01
N GLY A 239 -26.20 -5.53 -19.03
CA GLY A 239 -25.91 -6.95 -18.91
C GLY A 239 -24.76 -7.43 -19.80
N ILE A 240 -24.00 -6.51 -20.41
CA ILE A 240 -22.94 -6.77 -21.38
C ILE A 240 -21.60 -6.94 -20.65
N THR A 241 -20.87 -8.01 -20.97
CA THR A 241 -19.51 -8.22 -20.43
C THR A 241 -18.46 -7.53 -21.31
N PRO A 242 -17.26 -7.22 -20.79
CA PRO A 242 -16.17 -6.64 -21.59
C PRO A 242 -15.88 -7.39 -22.87
N THR A 243 -15.89 -8.73 -22.83
CA THR A 243 -15.64 -9.58 -23.99
C THR A 243 -16.74 -9.47 -25.03
N ASP A 244 -17.99 -9.31 -24.60
CA ASP A 244 -19.14 -9.18 -25.49
C ASP A 244 -19.12 -7.86 -26.28
N VAL A 245 -18.59 -6.77 -25.69
CA VAL A 245 -18.49 -5.46 -26.35
C VAL A 245 -17.70 -5.54 -27.67
N SER A 246 -16.64 -6.35 -27.69
CA SER A 246 -15.81 -6.52 -28.89
C SER A 246 -16.53 -7.21 -30.06
N ASN A 247 -17.60 -7.95 -29.76
CA ASN A 247 -18.40 -8.69 -30.75
C ASN A 247 -19.55 -7.86 -31.33
N ILE A 248 -19.97 -6.78 -30.66
CA ILE A 248 -21.10 -5.93 -31.08
C ILE A 248 -20.74 -5.02 -32.27
N LYS A 249 -19.45 -4.73 -32.49
CA LYS A 249 -18.95 -3.85 -33.56
C LYS A 249 -18.37 -4.59 -34.78
N LYS A 250 -18.62 -5.89 -34.92
CA LYS A 250 -18.25 -6.68 -36.12
C LYS A 250 -19.40 -6.82 -37.08
#